data_AF-A0A081KFM3-F1
#
_entry.id   AF-A0A081KFM3-F1
#
_cell.length_a   1.000
_cell.length_b   1.000
_cell.length_c   1.000
_cell.angle_alpha   90.00
_cell.angle_beta   90.00
_cell.angle_gamma   90.00
#
_symmetry.space_group_name_H-M   'P 1'
#
loop_
_entity.id
_entity.type
_entity.pdbx_description
1 polymer ?
#
loop_
_entity_poly.entity_id
_entity_poly.type
_entity_poly.pdbx_seq_one_letter_code
_entity_poly.pdbx_strand_id
1 'polypeptide(L)'
;MQRLFVYGTLAPGRENHHILDKVSGTWESASIKGFLLDKGWGASMGYPGIMPSDEGDEVKGWVLSSGELARYWTAIDEFEGREYRRVPVMVKLKEQSVEAFVYAIRI
;
A
#
# COMPACT_ATOMS: atom_id res chain seq x y z
N MET A 1 -13.42 -4.79 9.56
CA MET A 1 -12.02 -4.33 9.69
C MET A 1 -11.37 -4.42 8.32
N GLN A 2 -10.66 -3.38 7.88
CA GLN A 2 -10.01 -3.35 6.57
C GLN A 2 -8.50 -3.15 6.74
N ARG A 3 -7.74 -3.48 5.69
CA ARG A 3 -6.28 -3.44 5.70
C ARG A 3 -5.74 -2.72 4.47
N LEU A 4 -4.67 -1.95 4.65
CA LEU A 4 -3.92 -1.30 3.57
C LEU A 4 -2.46 -1.71 3.67
N PHE A 5 -1.94 -2.34 2.61
CA PHE A 5 -0.53 -2.58 2.41
C PHE A 5 0.11 -1.34 1.76
N VAL A 6 1.16 -0.82 2.39
CA VAL A 6 1.96 0.31 1.90
C VAL A 6 3.41 -0.12 1.78
N TYR A 7 4.02 0.24 0.67
CA TYR A 7 5.40 -0.13 0.34
C TYR A 7 6.25 1.10 -0.08
N GLY A 8 5.66 2.30 0.03
CA GLY A 8 6.28 3.56 -0.39
C GLY A 8 6.06 4.71 0.59
N THR A 9 5.77 5.90 0.08
CA THR A 9 5.76 7.16 0.85
C THR A 9 4.73 7.24 1.98
N LEU A 10 3.72 6.36 1.99
CA LEU A 10 2.71 6.28 3.05
C LEU A 10 3.14 5.46 4.27
N ALA A 11 4.27 4.73 4.19
CA ALA A 11 4.76 3.91 5.29
C ALA A 11 5.14 4.75 6.53
N PRO A 12 5.12 4.17 7.75
CA PRO A 12 5.56 4.86 8.97
C PRO A 12 6.93 5.52 8.81
N GLY A 13 7.02 6.80 9.20
CA GLY A 13 8.26 7.59 9.12
C GLY A 13 8.66 8.07 7.71
N ARG A 14 7.75 7.99 6.72
CA ARG A 14 7.95 8.55 5.38
C ARG A 14 7.14 9.83 5.18
N GLU A 15 7.50 10.61 4.15
CA GLU A 15 7.00 11.96 3.90
C GLU A 15 5.47 12.08 3.91
N ASN A 16 4.77 11.09 3.37
CA ASN A 16 3.31 11.10 3.23
C ASN A 16 2.57 10.30 4.30
N HIS A 17 3.26 9.86 5.36
CA HIS A 17 2.63 9.12 6.46
C HIS A 17 1.49 9.91 7.12
N HIS A 18 1.57 11.24 7.11
CA HIS A 18 0.56 12.16 7.64
C HIS A 18 -0.85 11.96 7.03
N ILE A 19 -0.95 11.35 5.84
CA ILE A 19 -2.23 10.97 5.21
C ILE A 19 -2.90 9.83 5.97
N LEU A 20 -2.12 8.91 6.54
CA LEU A 20 -2.60 7.74 7.29
C LEU A 20 -2.55 7.92 8.81
N ASP A 21 -1.82 8.91 9.35
CA ASP A 21 -1.73 9.20 10.79
C ASP A 21 -3.10 9.47 11.45
N LYS A 22 -4.08 9.95 10.67
CA LYS A 22 -5.45 10.19 11.13
C LYS A 22 -6.25 8.89 11.32
N VAL A 23 -5.76 7.78 10.79
CA VAL A 23 -6.41 6.48 10.84
C VAL A 23 -5.88 5.69 12.02
N SER A 24 -6.66 5.60 13.10
CA SER A 24 -6.32 4.73 14.23
C SER A 24 -6.23 3.27 13.76
N GLY A 25 -5.15 2.57 14.10
CA GLY A 25 -4.95 1.18 13.69
C GLY A 25 -3.63 0.60 14.18
N THR A 26 -3.34 -0.62 13.75
CA THR A 26 -2.07 -1.30 14.02
C THR A 26 -1.25 -1.43 12.75
N TRP A 27 0.05 -1.23 12.89
CA TRP A 27 1.03 -1.40 11.84
C TRP A 27 1.81 -2.69 12.04
N GLU A 28 1.92 -3.50 11.00
CA GLU A 28 2.72 -4.73 11.01
C GLU A 28 3.58 -4.85 9.75
N SER A 29 4.80 -5.37 9.89
CA SER A 29 5.70 -5.64 8.76
C SER A 29 5.14 -6.73 7.86
N ALA A 30 5.19 -6.55 6.56
CA ALA A 30 4.56 -7.45 5.62
C ALA A 30 5.25 -7.50 4.26
N SER A 31 4.87 -8.46 3.42
CA SER A 31 5.27 -8.50 2.01
C SER A 31 4.16 -8.98 1.07
N ILE A 32 4.25 -8.54 -0.18
CA ILE A 32 3.49 -9.10 -1.31
C ILE A 32 4.43 -9.49 -2.44
N LYS A 33 3.92 -10.19 -3.45
CA LYS A 33 4.65 -10.38 -4.71
C LYS A 33 4.18 -9.40 -5.78
N GLY A 34 5.12 -8.88 -6.56
CA GLY A 34 4.81 -8.04 -7.70
C GLY A 34 6.05 -7.48 -8.38
N PHE A 35 5.82 -6.75 -9.46
CA PHE A 35 6.87 -6.03 -10.18
C PHE A 35 6.87 -4.57 -9.73
N LEU A 36 8.04 -4.07 -9.34
CA LEU A 36 8.27 -2.65 -9.13
C LEU A 36 8.63 -2.02 -10.47
N LEU A 37 7.85 -1.02 -10.89
CA LEU A 37 8.03 -0.29 -12.13
C LEU A 37 8.42 1.14 -11.79
N ASP A 38 9.44 1.69 -12.47
CA ASP A 38 9.83 3.10 -12.37
C ASP A 38 8.81 4.01 -13.08
N LYS A 39 7.55 3.94 -12.64
CA LYS A 39 6.39 4.66 -13.15
C LYS A 39 5.48 5.06 -11.99
N GLY A 40 4.70 6.11 -12.18
CA GLY A 40 3.87 6.77 -11.16
C GLY A 40 4.57 7.98 -10.51
N TRP A 41 3.80 8.93 -9.97
CA TRP A 41 4.35 10.16 -9.37
C TRP A 41 5.40 9.91 -8.28
N GLY A 42 5.31 8.78 -7.57
CA GLY A 42 6.31 8.37 -6.58
C GLY A 42 7.66 7.97 -7.17
N ALA A 43 7.72 7.55 -8.44
CA ALA A 43 8.92 7.01 -9.06
C ALA A 43 10.04 8.06 -9.18
N SER A 44 9.68 9.31 -9.50
CA SER A 44 10.62 10.43 -9.51
C SER A 44 11.20 10.77 -8.13
N MET A 45 10.60 10.26 -7.05
CA MET A 45 11.06 10.39 -5.67
C MET A 45 11.66 9.09 -5.11
N GLY A 46 11.93 8.09 -5.97
CA GLY A 46 12.51 6.81 -5.58
C GLY A 46 11.50 5.79 -5.04
N TYR A 47 10.22 5.97 -5.33
CA TYR A 47 9.14 5.03 -4.95
C TYR A 47 8.46 4.46 -6.20
N PRO A 48 8.95 3.34 -6.75
CA PRO A 48 8.37 2.74 -7.94
C PRO A 48 6.89 2.36 -7.71
N GLY A 49 6.06 2.41 -8.75
CA GLY A 49 4.72 1.84 -8.72
C GLY A 49 4.75 0.32 -8.70
N ILE A 50 3.82 -0.31 -7.98
CA ILE A 50 3.73 -1.78 -7.94
C ILE A 50 2.69 -2.31 -8.91
N MET A 51 3.02 -3.41 -9.58
CA MET A 51 2.08 -4.28 -10.28
C MET A 51 2.03 -5.63 -9.56
N PRO A 52 0.99 -5.91 -8.74
CA PRO A 52 0.87 -7.18 -8.02
C PRO A 52 0.84 -8.37 -8.99
N SER A 53 1.67 -9.37 -8.73
CA SER A 53 1.76 -10.62 -9.52
C SER A 53 2.53 -11.68 -8.75
N ASP A 54 2.08 -12.93 -8.79
CA ASP A 54 2.76 -14.07 -8.15
C ASP A 54 4.09 -14.46 -8.82
N GLU A 55 4.32 -13.98 -10.05
CA GLU A 55 5.55 -14.14 -10.82
C GLU A 55 6.60 -13.06 -10.49
N GLY A 56 6.20 -12.02 -9.75
CA GLY A 56 7.09 -10.94 -9.34
C GLY A 56 7.93 -11.26 -8.11
N ASP A 57 8.80 -10.31 -7.76
CA ASP A 57 9.67 -10.37 -6.58
C ASP A 57 8.90 -10.07 -5.29
N GLU A 58 9.50 -10.44 -4.16
CA GLU A 58 8.98 -10.05 -2.85
C GLU A 58 9.17 -8.54 -2.62
N VAL A 59 8.07 -7.82 -2.50
CA VAL A 59 8.03 -6.40 -2.15
C VAL A 59 7.69 -6.28 -0.67
N LYS A 60 8.63 -5.72 0.10
CA LYS A 60 8.48 -5.48 1.54
C LYS A 60 7.74 -4.17 1.80
N GLY A 61 6.93 -4.17 2.84
CA GLY A 61 6.15 -3.01 3.25
C GLY A 61 5.54 -3.20 4.63
N TRP A 62 4.45 -2.48 4.86
CA TRP A 62 3.71 -2.47 6.10
C TRP A 62 2.21 -2.63 5.83
N VAL A 63 1.50 -3.29 6.72
CA VAL A 63 0.04 -3.32 6.71
C VAL A 63 -0.49 -2.47 7.84
N LEU A 64 -1.34 -1.51 7.50
CA LEU A 64 -2.23 -0.83 8.44
C LEU A 64 -3.52 -1.63 8.54
N SER A 65 -3.84 -2.15 9.73
CA SER A 65 -5.12 -2.76 10.04
C SER A 65 -5.98 -1.81 10.86
N SER A 66 -7.18 -1.49 10.38
CA SER A 66 -8.05 -0.52 11.07
C SER A 66 -9.54 -0.78 10.82
N GLY A 67 -10.35 -0.52 11.85
CA GLY A 67 -11.82 -0.47 11.75
C GLY A 67 -12.31 0.79 11.02
N GLU A 68 -11.54 1.88 11.08
CA GLU A 68 -11.91 3.20 10.58
C GLU A 68 -11.48 3.45 9.12
N LEU A 69 -10.60 2.61 8.57
CA LEU A 69 -10.02 2.77 7.23
C LEU A 69 -11.08 2.98 6.12
N ALA A 70 -12.26 2.39 6.30
CA ALA A 70 -13.42 2.55 5.42
C ALA A 70 -13.81 4.01 5.17
N ARG A 71 -13.62 4.87 6.18
CA ARG A 71 -13.96 6.30 6.16
C ARG A 71 -12.94 7.15 5.42
N TYR A 72 -11.73 6.63 5.22
CA TYR A 72 -10.60 7.36 4.66
C TYR A 72 -10.30 7.00 3.21
N TRP A 73 -10.94 5.96 2.65
CA TRP A 73 -10.65 5.53 1.28
C TRP A 73 -10.76 6.64 0.25
N THR A 74 -11.79 7.48 0.32
CA THR A 74 -11.94 8.59 -0.63
C THR A 74 -10.74 9.53 -0.59
N ALA A 75 -10.27 9.91 0.61
CA ALA A 75 -9.13 10.82 0.74
C ALA A 75 -7.82 10.17 0.26
N ILE A 76 -7.63 8.87 0.52
CA ILE A 76 -6.43 8.14 0.08
C ILE A 76 -6.47 7.93 -1.44
N ASP A 77 -7.63 7.59 -2.00
CA ASP A 77 -7.86 7.46 -3.45
C ASP A 77 -7.61 8.79 -4.18
N GLU A 78 -8.03 9.93 -3.61
CA GLU A 78 -7.78 11.27 -4.15
C GLU A 78 -6.29 11.64 -4.12
N PHE A 79 -5.59 11.29 -3.04
CA PHE A 79 -4.15 11.54 -2.89
C PHE A 79 -3.32 10.75 -3.90
N GLU A 80 -3.60 9.44 -4.04
CA GLU A 80 -2.92 8.55 -4.98
C GLU A 80 -3.26 8.87 -6.43
N GLY A 81 -4.43 9.49 -6.64
CA GLY A 81 -4.82 10.09 -7.90
C GLY A 81 -5.06 9.10 -9.03
N ARG A 82 -4.84 9.55 -10.27
CA ARG A 82 -5.18 8.78 -11.47
C ARG A 82 -4.15 7.71 -11.83
N GLU A 83 -2.93 7.83 -11.33
CA GLU A 83 -1.84 6.91 -11.67
C GLU A 83 -1.92 5.58 -10.93
N TYR A 84 -2.64 5.55 -9.81
CA TYR A 84 -2.80 4.35 -8.99
C TYR A 84 -4.27 3.92 -8.91
N ARG A 85 -4.47 2.64 -8.58
CA ARG A 85 -5.77 2.06 -8.29
C ARG A 85 -5.64 1.16 -7.07
N ARG A 86 -6.59 1.31 -6.15
CA ARG A 86 -6.73 0.38 -5.04
C ARG A 86 -7.21 -0.98 -5.52
N VAL A 87 -6.42 -2.02 -5.29
CA VAL A 87 -6.72 -3.41 -5.66
C VAL A 87 -6.55 -4.34 -4.46
N PRO A 88 -7.39 -5.39 -4.32
CA PRO A 88 -7.20 -6.38 -3.28
C PRO A 88 -5.98 -7.27 -3.59
N VAL A 89 -5.23 -7.63 -2.54
CA VAL A 89 -4.06 -8.52 -2.62
C VAL A 89 -4.01 -9.41 -1.38
N MET A 90 -3.38 -10.57 -1.54
CA MET A 90 -2.96 -11.39 -0.41
C MET A 90 -1.61 -10.89 0.10
N VAL A 91 -1.56 -10.53 1.37
CA VAL A 91 -0.36 -10.03 2.03
C VAL A 91 0.17 -11.05 3.01
N LYS A 92 1.47 -11.33 2.93
CA LYS A 92 2.18 -12.19 3.88
C LYS A 92 2.62 -11.37 5.09
N LEU A 93 2.07 -11.68 6.24
CA LEU A 93 2.54 -11.24 7.56
C LEU A 93 3.52 -12.30 8.11
N LYS A 94 4.01 -12.11 9.34
CA LYS A 94 4.97 -13.05 9.95
C LYS A 94 4.48 -14.49 10.01
N GLU A 95 3.22 -14.69 10.41
CA GLU A 95 2.68 -16.02 10.72
C GLU A 95 1.51 -16.43 9.81
N GLN A 96 0.94 -15.48 9.07
CA GLN A 96 -0.28 -15.72 8.29
C GLN A 96 -0.31 -14.85 7.03
N SER A 97 -1.19 -15.21 6.11
CA SER A 97 -1.53 -14.34 4.98
C SER A 97 -2.92 -13.75 5.19
N VAL A 98 -3.08 -12.47 4.87
CA VAL A 98 -4.35 -11.74 5.04
C VAL A 98 -4.71 -10.99 3.77
N GLU A 99 -5.99 -10.80 3.53
CA GLU A 99 -6.46 -9.88 2.51
C GLU A 99 -6.23 -8.43 2.96
N ALA A 100 -5.66 -7.63 2.06
CA ALA A 100 -5.52 -6.19 2.18
C ALA A 100 -5.70 -5.51 0.83
N PHE A 101 -5.77 -4.18 0.84
CA PHE A 101 -5.68 -3.39 -0.36
C PHE A 101 -4.25 -2.88 -0.58
N VAL A 102 -3.87 -2.65 -1.82
CA VAL A 102 -2.66 -1.91 -2.20
C VAL A 102 -3.01 -0.92 -3.30
N TYR A 103 -2.32 0.22 -3.35
CA TYR A 103 -2.35 1.11 -4.51
C TYR A 103 -1.35 0.60 -5.54
N ALA A 104 -1.88 -0.06 -6.58
CA ALA A 104 -1.12 -0.56 -7.71
C ALA A 104 -1.14 0.45 -8.85
N ILE A 105 -0.08 0.48 -9.65
CA ILE A 105 -0.02 1.36 -10.81
C ILE A 105 -1.08 0.97 -11.85
N ARG A 106 -1.71 1.97 -12.47
CA ARG A 106 -2.59 1.76 -13.63
C ARG A 106 -1.74 1.56 -14.88
N ILE A 107 -1.89 0.39 -15.49
CA ILE A 107 -1.35 0.03 -16.80
C ILE A 107 -2.45 0.05 -17.86
#